data_AF-A0A3A8U887-F1
#
_entry.id   AF-A0A3A8U887-F1
#
_cell.length_a   1.000
_cell.length_b   1.000
_cell.length_c   1.000
_cell.angle_alpha   90.00
_cell.angle_beta   90.00
_cell.angle_gamma   90.00
#
_symmetry.space_group_name_H-M   'P 1'
#
loop_
_entity.id
_entity.type
_entity.pdbx_description
1 polymer ?
#
loop_
_entity_poly.entity_id
_entity_poly.type
_entity_poly.pdbx_seq_one_letter_code
_entity_poly.pdbx_strand_id
1 'polypeptide(L)'
;MEMIRQLYGVEELQGYTEELAVVKKYFNPLPPVLEEFWNRAARTEAIHRVQDKWIRPEDFDQWDWLKDSDYLVILIENQGCCRAGIRRKDLTKADPPVYVAADQINDHRWTLCAGTLSGFLRAALAYESVFAFAFHGEGLMYWLTEEELETVRSGLEKQPFGLSGWLGMDMSFYSNASDNIAVVMECGDLEVLYGAASEAGYKKLMEVMEGLGEAI
;
A
#
# COMPACT_ATOMS: atom_id res chain seq x y z
N MET A 1 9.51 -8.08 -3.81
CA MET A 1 8.78 -9.05 -4.65
C MET A 1 8.31 -10.26 -3.85
N GLU A 2 9.15 -10.92 -3.04
CA GLU A 2 8.71 -12.07 -2.23
C GLU A 2 7.51 -11.77 -1.31
N MET A 3 7.54 -10.61 -0.64
CA MET A 3 6.41 -10.12 0.16
C MET A 3 5.07 -10.10 -0.61
N ILE A 4 5.10 -9.77 -1.91
CA ILE A 4 3.88 -9.74 -2.74
C ILE A 4 3.34 -11.16 -2.92
N ARG A 5 4.22 -12.13 -3.23
CA ARG A 5 3.80 -13.54 -3.35
C ARG A 5 3.18 -14.06 -2.06
N GLN A 6 3.82 -13.74 -0.93
CA GLN A 6 3.40 -14.22 0.38
C GLN A 6 2.07 -13.61 0.82
N LEU A 7 1.93 -12.28 0.74
CA LEU A 7 0.71 -11.59 1.18
C LEU A 7 -0.47 -11.78 0.22
N TYR A 8 -0.24 -11.92 -1.08
CA TYR A 8 -1.32 -12.11 -2.05
C TYR A 8 -1.58 -13.59 -2.37
N GLY A 9 -0.83 -14.52 -1.75
CA GLY A 9 -1.01 -15.97 -1.95
C GLY A 9 -0.83 -16.41 -3.40
N VAL A 10 0.08 -15.76 -4.16
CA VAL A 10 0.32 -16.03 -5.58
C VAL A 10 1.67 -16.70 -5.82
N GLU A 11 1.70 -17.69 -6.70
CA GLU A 11 2.94 -18.38 -7.08
C GLU A 11 3.78 -17.54 -8.05
N GLU A 12 3.13 -16.95 -9.04
CA GLU A 12 3.77 -16.17 -10.10
C GLU A 12 3.38 -14.70 -10.06
N LEU A 13 4.37 -13.84 -10.29
CA LEU A 13 4.17 -12.40 -10.43
C LEU A 13 4.22 -12.03 -11.90
N GLN A 14 3.35 -11.12 -12.30
CA GLN A 14 3.26 -10.62 -13.66
C GLN A 14 3.58 -9.14 -13.69
N GLY A 15 4.40 -8.72 -14.65
CA GLY A 15 4.71 -7.33 -14.89
C GLY A 15 4.22 -6.86 -16.26
N TYR A 16 4.37 -5.55 -16.45
CA TYR A 16 4.29 -4.90 -17.75
C TYR A 16 5.61 -5.07 -18.48
N THR A 17 5.59 -5.08 -19.80
CA THR A 17 6.78 -5.21 -20.64
C THR A 17 6.87 -3.99 -21.56
N GLU A 18 6.36 -4.12 -22.78
CA GLU A 18 6.36 -3.04 -23.78
C GLU A 18 5.44 -1.88 -23.39
N GLU A 19 4.46 -2.11 -22.52
CA GLU A 19 3.47 -1.12 -22.11
C GLU A 19 4.10 0.07 -21.36
N LEU A 20 5.28 -0.09 -20.76
CA LEU A 20 5.98 1.01 -20.09
C LEU A 20 6.44 2.11 -21.05
N ALA A 21 6.53 1.82 -22.35
CA ALA A 21 6.82 2.82 -23.37
C ALA A 21 5.76 3.94 -23.38
N VAL A 22 4.52 3.66 -23.00
CA VAL A 22 3.45 4.66 -22.88
C VAL A 22 3.81 5.70 -21.84
N VAL A 23 4.13 5.26 -20.62
CA VAL A 23 4.46 6.14 -19.50
C VAL A 23 5.74 6.94 -19.80
N LYS A 24 6.74 6.30 -20.41
CA LYS A 24 8.02 6.91 -20.77
C LYS A 24 7.91 8.06 -21.79
N LYS A 25 6.80 8.17 -22.54
CA LYS A 25 6.54 9.34 -23.40
C LYS A 25 6.35 10.63 -22.58
N TYR A 26 5.77 10.50 -21.38
CA TYR A 26 5.38 11.64 -20.54
C TYR A 26 6.29 11.82 -19.32
N PHE A 27 6.90 10.72 -18.85
CA PHE A 27 7.74 10.67 -17.66
C PHE A 27 9.02 9.89 -17.97
N ASN A 28 10.11 10.61 -18.22
CA ASN A 28 11.41 10.01 -18.50
C ASN A 28 12.53 10.88 -17.88
N PRO A 29 13.49 10.30 -17.14
CA PRO A 29 13.61 8.88 -16.79
C PRO A 29 12.50 8.40 -15.83
N LEU A 30 12.30 7.09 -15.76
CA LEU A 30 11.54 6.47 -14.67
C LEU A 30 12.51 6.01 -13.57
N PRO A 31 12.11 6.07 -12.29
CA PRO A 31 12.90 5.52 -11.20
C PRO A 31 13.14 4.01 -11.36
N PRO A 32 14.38 3.53 -11.25
CA PRO A 32 14.72 2.11 -11.26
C PRO A 32 13.82 1.22 -10.38
N VAL A 33 13.50 1.65 -9.15
CA VAL A 33 12.61 0.89 -8.25
C VAL A 33 11.20 0.76 -8.84
N LEU A 34 10.69 1.81 -9.48
CA LEU A 34 9.38 1.77 -10.13
C LEU A 34 9.40 0.84 -11.34
N GLU A 35 10.42 0.98 -12.19
CA GLU A 35 10.58 0.12 -13.36
C GLU A 35 10.68 -1.35 -12.95
N GLU A 36 11.42 -1.67 -11.89
CA GLU A 36 11.51 -3.04 -11.41
C GLU A 36 10.14 -3.57 -10.94
N PHE A 37 9.39 -2.78 -10.16
CA PHE A 37 8.06 -3.17 -9.70
C PHE A 37 7.09 -3.37 -10.86
N TRP A 38 7.02 -2.41 -11.77
CA TRP A 38 6.16 -2.52 -12.94
C TRP A 38 6.55 -3.67 -13.85
N ASN A 39 7.84 -3.91 -14.10
CA ASN A 39 8.29 -5.00 -14.96
C ASN A 39 8.11 -6.40 -14.37
N ARG A 40 7.97 -6.52 -13.04
CA ARG A 40 7.99 -7.83 -12.38
C ARG A 40 6.68 -8.21 -11.71
N ALA A 41 5.88 -7.27 -11.24
CA ALA A 41 4.78 -7.58 -10.32
C ALA A 41 3.50 -6.78 -10.51
N ALA A 42 3.54 -5.57 -11.06
CA ALA A 42 2.39 -4.67 -11.03
C ALA A 42 1.21 -5.05 -11.93
N ARG A 43 1.34 -6.09 -12.76
CA ARG A 43 0.23 -6.67 -13.56
C ARG A 43 -0.42 -7.87 -12.86
N THR A 44 0.16 -8.35 -11.77
CA THR A 44 -0.37 -9.48 -10.99
C THR A 44 -1.82 -9.21 -10.60
N GLU A 45 -2.74 -10.09 -11.03
CA GLU A 45 -4.17 -9.84 -10.91
C GLU A 45 -4.64 -9.59 -9.47
N ALA A 46 -4.06 -10.29 -8.49
CA ALA A 46 -4.40 -10.13 -7.08
C ALA A 46 -4.16 -8.70 -6.55
N ILE A 47 -3.19 -7.95 -7.10
CA ILE A 47 -2.93 -6.54 -6.75
C ILE A 47 -4.07 -5.62 -7.24
N HIS A 48 -4.91 -6.07 -8.18
CA HIS A 48 -6.01 -5.31 -8.77
C HIS A 48 -7.38 -5.76 -8.27
N ARG A 49 -7.45 -6.73 -7.35
CA ARG A 49 -8.69 -7.20 -6.72
C ARG A 49 -8.79 -6.73 -5.26
N VAL A 50 -8.31 -5.51 -5.02
CA VAL A 50 -8.27 -4.83 -3.71
C VAL A 50 -9.08 -3.54 -3.78
N GLN A 51 -9.10 -2.75 -2.71
CA GLN A 51 -9.93 -1.56 -2.63
C GLN A 51 -9.43 -0.45 -3.55
N ASP A 52 -8.11 -0.20 -3.57
CA ASP A 52 -7.55 0.95 -4.25
C ASP A 52 -7.02 0.63 -5.67
N LYS A 53 -6.97 1.66 -6.52
CA LYS A 53 -6.54 1.53 -7.91
C LYS A 53 -5.04 1.80 -8.04
N TRP A 54 -4.27 0.74 -8.21
CA TRP A 54 -2.92 0.81 -8.74
C TRP A 54 -2.94 1.28 -10.20
N ILE A 55 -2.25 2.39 -10.47
CA ILE A 55 -2.23 2.98 -11.82
C ILE A 55 -1.45 2.09 -12.77
N ARG A 56 -2.09 1.78 -13.89
CA ARG A 56 -1.55 0.96 -14.97
C ARG A 56 -0.93 1.84 -16.05
N PRO A 57 0.06 1.34 -16.81
CA PRO A 57 0.63 2.09 -17.92
C PRO A 57 -0.42 2.57 -18.93
N GLU A 58 -1.44 1.75 -19.21
CA GLU A 58 -2.55 2.07 -20.11
C GLU A 58 -3.46 3.20 -19.61
N ASP A 59 -3.52 3.46 -18.29
CA ASP A 59 -4.34 4.54 -17.74
C ASP A 59 -3.83 5.93 -18.19
N PHE A 60 -2.54 6.07 -18.48
CA PHE A 60 -1.94 7.33 -18.94
C PHE A 60 -2.38 7.76 -20.35
N ASP A 61 -2.81 6.81 -21.19
CA ASP A 61 -3.42 7.12 -22.48
C ASP A 61 -4.93 7.39 -22.36
N GLN A 62 -5.57 6.97 -21.26
CA GLN A 62 -7.00 7.16 -21.02
C GLN A 62 -7.32 8.48 -20.31
N TRP A 63 -6.45 8.91 -19.38
CA TRP A 63 -6.74 10.03 -18.49
C TRP A 63 -5.71 11.15 -18.62
N ASP A 64 -6.09 12.23 -19.32
CA ASP A 64 -5.17 13.33 -19.63
C ASP A 64 -4.53 14.00 -18.41
N TRP A 65 -5.27 14.10 -17.31
CA TRP A 65 -4.76 14.71 -16.09
C TRP A 65 -3.57 13.95 -15.47
N LEU A 66 -3.44 12.63 -15.71
CA LEU A 66 -2.31 11.84 -15.23
C LEU A 66 -1.00 12.27 -15.90
N LYS A 67 -1.03 12.55 -17.20
CA LYS A 67 0.15 12.96 -17.98
C LYS A 67 0.51 14.43 -17.82
N ASP A 68 -0.45 15.28 -17.41
CA ASP A 68 -0.22 16.71 -17.20
C ASP A 68 0.15 17.06 -15.73
N SER A 69 -0.05 16.12 -14.80
CA SER A 69 0.28 16.29 -13.38
C SER A 69 1.77 16.55 -13.13
N ASP A 70 2.09 17.37 -12.11
CA ASP A 70 3.44 17.56 -11.58
C ASP A 70 4.00 16.32 -10.85
N TYR A 71 3.16 15.31 -10.67
CA TYR A 71 3.47 14.05 -10.03
C TYR A 71 3.11 12.88 -10.95
N LEU A 72 4.01 11.92 -11.06
CA LEU A 72 3.69 10.60 -11.58
C LEU A 72 2.84 9.87 -10.53
N VAL A 73 1.53 9.85 -10.73
CA VAL A 73 0.58 9.17 -9.83
C VAL A 73 0.68 7.66 -10.02
N ILE A 74 0.77 6.92 -8.92
CA ILE A 74 0.99 5.46 -8.92
C ILE A 74 -0.10 4.67 -8.17
N LEU A 75 -0.83 5.32 -7.27
CA LEU A 75 -1.95 4.74 -6.53
C LEU A 75 -3.02 5.80 -6.33
N ILE A 76 -4.28 5.41 -6.51
CA ILE A 76 -5.46 6.26 -6.28
C ILE A 76 -6.41 5.47 -5.38
N GLU A 77 -6.80 6.05 -4.26
CA GLU A 77 -7.83 5.47 -3.40
C GLU A 77 -9.15 5.32 -4.17
N ASN A 78 -9.94 4.30 -3.86
CA ASN A 78 -11.17 3.92 -4.57
C ASN A 78 -12.11 5.10 -4.95
N GLN A 79 -12.35 6.05 -4.05
CA GLN A 79 -13.22 7.21 -4.30
C GLN A 79 -12.50 8.38 -4.97
N GLY A 80 -11.19 8.27 -5.20
CA GLY A 80 -10.35 9.29 -5.80
C GLY A 80 -10.02 10.46 -4.86
N CYS A 81 -10.32 10.31 -3.57
CA CYS A 81 -10.11 11.32 -2.53
C CYS A 81 -8.65 11.40 -2.09
N CYS A 82 -7.88 10.33 -2.29
CA CYS A 82 -6.48 10.25 -1.94
C CYS A 82 -5.66 9.71 -3.13
N ARG A 83 -4.50 10.32 -3.39
CA ARG A 83 -3.61 9.94 -4.51
C ARG A 83 -2.17 9.94 -4.05
N ALA A 84 -1.40 8.93 -4.41
CA ALA A 84 0.03 8.85 -4.15
C ALA A 84 0.82 8.97 -5.45
N GLY A 85 1.93 9.70 -5.41
CA GLY A 85 2.73 9.95 -6.60
C GLY A 85 4.16 10.42 -6.32
N ILE A 86 5.00 10.26 -7.33
CA ILE A 86 6.39 10.69 -7.32
C ILE A 86 6.46 12.05 -7.99
N ARG A 87 7.04 13.04 -7.31
CA ARG A 87 7.18 14.38 -7.91
C ARG A 87 8.09 14.31 -9.13
N ARG A 88 7.72 14.97 -10.24
CA ARG A 88 8.50 14.95 -11.51
C ARG A 88 9.99 15.21 -11.34
N LYS A 89 10.34 16.20 -10.52
CA LYS A 89 11.73 16.60 -10.27
C LYS A 89 12.57 15.50 -9.59
N ASP A 90 11.91 14.54 -8.94
CA ASP A 90 12.56 13.47 -8.18
C ASP A 90 12.66 12.16 -9.00
N LEU A 91 12.12 12.11 -10.22
CA LEU A 91 12.13 10.91 -11.09
C LEU A 91 13.54 10.44 -11.48
N THR A 92 14.54 11.30 -11.36
CA THR A 92 15.95 10.97 -11.61
C THR A 92 16.59 10.17 -10.47
N LYS A 93 15.95 10.08 -9.30
CA LYS A 93 16.44 9.28 -8.17
C LYS A 93 16.13 7.80 -8.40
N ALA A 94 17.04 6.95 -7.94
CA ALA A 94 16.86 5.50 -7.99
C ALA A 94 15.61 5.03 -7.21
N ASP A 95 15.44 5.61 -6.02
CA ASP A 95 14.39 5.28 -5.05
C ASP A 95 13.83 6.59 -4.45
N PRO A 96 12.97 7.31 -5.18
CA PRO A 96 12.52 8.66 -4.82
C PRO A 96 11.51 8.64 -3.67
N PRO A 97 11.32 9.77 -2.96
CA PRO A 97 10.20 9.92 -2.04
C PRO A 97 8.85 9.86 -2.76
N VAL A 98 7.83 9.40 -2.05
CA VAL A 98 6.43 9.38 -2.50
C VAL A 98 5.63 10.38 -1.69
N TYR A 99 4.78 11.12 -2.39
CA TYR A 99 3.93 12.15 -1.82
C TYR A 99 2.46 11.74 -1.95
N VAL A 100 1.63 12.24 -1.04
CA VAL A 100 0.19 12.03 -1.05
C VAL A 100 -0.55 13.36 -1.16
N ALA A 101 -1.63 13.37 -1.93
CA ALA A 101 -2.65 14.42 -1.90
C ALA A 101 -3.95 13.79 -1.38
N ALA A 102 -4.38 14.21 -0.19
CA ALA A 102 -5.57 13.70 0.51
C ALA A 102 -6.63 14.79 0.79
N ASP A 103 -6.42 16.01 0.29
CA ASP A 103 -7.33 17.13 0.49
C ASP A 103 -8.36 17.20 -0.66
N GLN A 104 -9.59 16.77 -0.38
CA GLN A 104 -10.72 16.78 -1.33
C GLN A 104 -11.08 18.20 -1.84
N ILE A 105 -10.63 19.26 -1.15
CA ILE A 105 -10.93 20.65 -1.47
C ILE A 105 -9.75 21.31 -2.20
N ASN A 106 -8.52 20.83 -1.98
CA ASN A 106 -7.31 21.41 -2.56
C ASN A 106 -6.29 20.33 -2.98
N ASP A 107 -6.55 19.71 -4.13
CA ASP A 107 -5.68 18.76 -4.87
C ASP A 107 -4.24 19.28 -5.15
N HIS A 108 -3.91 20.52 -4.76
CA HIS A 108 -2.58 21.10 -4.91
C HIS A 108 -1.64 20.90 -3.71
N ARG A 109 -2.13 20.39 -2.57
CA ARG A 109 -1.29 20.14 -1.39
C ARG A 109 -0.83 18.69 -1.32
N TRP A 110 0.38 18.46 -1.81
CA TRP A 110 1.07 17.18 -1.72
C TRP A 110 2.00 17.18 -0.49
N THR A 111 1.82 16.22 0.41
CA THR A 111 2.65 16.01 1.61
C THR A 111 3.49 14.75 1.47
N LEU A 112 4.62 14.68 2.19
CA LEU A 112 5.48 13.51 2.15
C LEU A 112 4.75 12.31 2.78
N CYS A 113 4.60 11.23 2.04
CA CYS A 113 3.94 10.00 2.50
C CYS A 113 4.96 8.93 2.92
N ALA A 114 6.00 8.76 2.11
CA ALA A 114 7.11 7.86 2.41
C ALA A 114 8.43 8.44 1.90
N GLY A 115 9.51 8.21 2.65
CA GLY A 115 10.84 8.71 2.29
C GLY A 115 11.43 8.07 1.03
N THR A 116 10.97 6.87 0.68
CA THR A 116 11.40 6.11 -0.50
C THR A 116 10.21 5.40 -1.16
N LEU A 117 10.32 5.13 -2.46
CA LEU A 117 9.35 4.40 -3.25
C LEU A 117 9.31 2.93 -2.84
N SER A 118 10.46 2.33 -2.55
CA SER A 118 10.53 0.97 -2.04
C SER A 118 9.79 0.81 -0.70
N GLY A 119 9.89 1.80 0.19
CA GLY A 119 9.14 1.85 1.45
C GLY A 119 7.65 2.01 1.21
N PHE A 120 7.27 2.95 0.33
CA PHE A 120 5.88 3.15 -0.06
C PHE A 120 5.25 1.87 -0.65
N LEU A 121 5.89 1.23 -1.63
CA LEU A 121 5.38 0.03 -2.27
C LEU A 121 5.18 -1.09 -1.25
N ARG A 122 6.11 -1.27 -0.29
CA ARG A 122 5.94 -2.28 0.76
C ARG A 122 4.76 -1.96 1.67
N ALA A 123 4.63 -0.71 2.10
CA ALA A 123 3.56 -0.30 3.00
C ALA A 123 2.18 -0.34 2.33
N ALA A 124 2.04 0.27 1.15
CA ALA A 124 0.78 0.28 0.40
C ALA A 124 0.34 -1.12 -0.04
N LEU A 125 1.26 -1.97 -0.55
CA LEU A 125 0.89 -3.35 -0.92
C LEU A 125 0.53 -4.20 0.29
N ALA A 126 1.14 -3.96 1.46
CA ALA A 126 0.76 -4.64 2.70
C ALA A 126 -0.61 -4.18 3.20
N TYR A 127 -0.90 -2.88 3.14
CA TYR A 127 -2.23 -2.34 3.44
C TYR A 127 -3.31 -2.96 2.55
N GLU A 128 -3.11 -2.89 1.23
CA GLU A 128 -4.06 -3.45 0.26
C GLU A 128 -4.25 -4.97 0.41
N SER A 129 -3.22 -5.69 0.88
CA SER A 129 -3.32 -7.14 1.03
C SER A 129 -4.37 -7.59 2.04
N VAL A 130 -4.72 -6.76 3.04
CA VAL A 130 -5.77 -7.07 4.00
C VAL A 130 -7.11 -7.31 3.29
N PHE A 131 -7.41 -6.52 2.26
CA PHE A 131 -8.62 -6.67 1.45
C PHE A 131 -8.57 -7.86 0.48
N ALA A 132 -7.40 -8.47 0.29
CA ALA A 132 -7.20 -9.64 -0.56
C ALA A 132 -7.13 -10.96 0.22
N PHE A 133 -6.97 -10.91 1.55
CA PHE A 133 -6.74 -12.08 2.37
C PHE A 133 -7.93 -13.03 2.40
N ALA A 134 -7.63 -14.33 2.37
CA ALA A 134 -8.62 -15.39 2.56
C ALA A 134 -9.05 -15.55 4.02
N PHE A 135 -8.21 -15.11 4.97
CA PHE A 135 -8.45 -15.22 6.40
C PHE A 135 -8.31 -13.85 7.07
N HIS A 136 -9.39 -13.35 7.65
CA HIS A 136 -9.45 -12.09 8.38
C HIS A 136 -10.46 -12.22 9.54
N GLY A 137 -10.51 -11.24 10.44
CA GLY A 137 -11.50 -11.20 11.52
C GLY A 137 -12.94 -11.14 11.01
N GLU A 138 -13.93 -11.39 11.88
CA GLU A 138 -15.36 -11.28 11.52
C GLU A 138 -15.74 -9.88 11.00
N GLY A 139 -15.15 -8.85 11.59
CA GLY A 139 -15.19 -7.47 11.12
C GLY A 139 -13.98 -7.16 10.24
N LEU A 140 -14.13 -6.19 9.34
CA LEU A 140 -13.03 -5.73 8.51
C LEU A 140 -12.04 -4.88 9.33
N MET A 141 -12.57 -4.05 10.23
CA MET A 141 -11.84 -3.05 11.00
C MET A 141 -12.29 -3.07 12.46
N TYR A 142 -11.36 -2.75 13.36
CA TYR A 142 -11.57 -2.77 14.80
C TYR A 142 -10.96 -1.52 15.45
N TRP A 143 -11.64 -0.97 16.45
CA TRP A 143 -11.06 0.01 17.36
C TRP A 143 -10.10 -0.67 18.33
N LEU A 144 -8.95 -0.07 18.59
CA LEU A 144 -8.02 -0.48 19.64
C LEU A 144 -7.96 0.57 20.75
N THR A 145 -7.79 0.10 21.98
CA THR A 145 -7.26 0.90 23.07
C THR A 145 -5.74 0.95 23.03
N GLU A 146 -5.12 1.90 23.73
CA GLU A 146 -3.65 1.97 23.83
C GLU A 146 -3.06 0.72 24.51
N GLU A 147 -3.77 0.11 25.48
CA GLU A 147 -3.32 -1.12 26.15
C GLU A 147 -3.30 -2.32 25.18
N GLU A 148 -4.31 -2.43 24.31
CA GLU A 148 -4.34 -3.45 23.28
C GLU A 148 -3.26 -3.20 22.21
N LEU A 149 -2.99 -1.94 21.87
CA LEU A 149 -1.87 -1.59 20.98
C LEU A 149 -0.51 -2.01 21.56
N GLU A 150 -0.30 -1.90 22.88
CA GLU A 150 0.91 -2.43 23.52
C GLU A 150 0.99 -3.97 23.44
N THR A 151 -0.16 -4.65 23.47
CA THR A 151 -0.23 -6.10 23.23
C THR A 151 0.20 -6.43 21.80
N VAL A 152 -0.27 -5.67 20.80
CA VAL A 152 0.17 -5.80 19.40
C VAL A 152 1.68 -5.55 19.27
N ARG A 153 2.19 -4.46 19.85
CA ARG A 153 3.62 -4.07 19.79
C ARG A 153 4.55 -5.08 20.46
N SER A 154 4.08 -5.79 21.49
CA SER A 154 4.87 -6.80 22.20
C SER A 154 4.77 -8.20 21.58
N GLY A 155 3.65 -8.53 20.94
CA GLY A 155 3.42 -9.84 20.32
C GLY A 155 3.81 -9.93 18.84
N LEU A 156 3.83 -8.81 18.11
CA LEU A 156 4.13 -8.76 16.67
C LEU A 156 5.39 -7.93 16.36
N GLU A 157 6.11 -8.32 15.31
CA GLU A 157 7.28 -7.59 14.83
C GLU A 157 6.84 -6.38 14.01
N LYS A 158 7.26 -5.18 14.44
CA LYS A 158 7.06 -3.94 13.68
C LYS A 158 7.86 -3.97 12.39
N GLN A 159 7.18 -3.78 11.26
CA GLN A 159 7.80 -3.71 9.95
C GLN A 159 8.51 -2.37 9.74
N PRO A 160 9.61 -2.33 8.96
CA PRO A 160 10.45 -1.14 8.81
C PRO A 160 9.89 -0.10 7.81
N PHE A 161 8.62 -0.19 7.46
CA PHE A 161 7.94 0.67 6.50
C PHE A 161 6.59 1.14 7.09
N GLY A 162 6.11 2.28 6.59
CA GLY A 162 4.87 2.91 7.03
C GLY A 162 4.36 3.88 5.96
N LEU A 163 3.12 4.32 6.12
CA LEU A 163 2.54 5.40 5.31
C LEU A 163 2.21 6.58 6.21
N SER A 164 2.47 7.78 5.72
CA SER A 164 2.03 9.00 6.39
C SER A 164 1.02 9.78 5.54
N GLY A 165 -0.05 10.24 6.19
CA GLY A 165 -1.12 11.02 5.57
C GLY A 165 -1.93 10.31 4.48
N TRP A 166 -1.80 8.99 4.30
CA TRP A 166 -2.67 8.23 3.39
C TRP A 166 -4.08 8.24 3.99
N LEU A 167 -5.07 8.76 3.25
CA LEU A 167 -6.42 9.03 3.76
C LEU A 167 -6.46 9.96 4.99
N GLY A 168 -5.43 10.77 5.18
CA GLY A 168 -5.29 11.61 6.38
C GLY A 168 -4.82 10.86 7.62
N MET A 169 -4.38 9.60 7.48
CA MET A 169 -3.96 8.73 8.57
C MET A 169 -2.46 8.40 8.50
N ASP A 170 -1.86 8.12 9.64
CA ASP A 170 -0.54 7.47 9.72
C ASP A 170 -0.72 5.96 9.95
N MET A 171 0.04 5.13 9.23
CA MET A 171 -0.10 3.68 9.25
C MET A 171 1.21 2.99 9.62
N SER A 172 1.13 2.11 10.61
CA SER A 172 2.21 1.22 11.05
C SER A 172 1.82 -0.24 10.82
N PHE A 173 2.81 -1.06 10.47
CA PHE A 173 2.58 -2.45 10.05
C PHE A 173 3.29 -3.42 11.00
N TYR A 174 2.63 -4.50 11.35
CA TYR A 174 3.12 -5.51 12.27
C TYR A 174 2.82 -6.91 11.74
N SER A 175 3.71 -7.88 11.95
CA SER A 175 3.46 -9.27 11.57
C SER A 175 4.25 -10.24 12.43
N ASN A 176 3.86 -11.51 12.42
CA ASN A 176 4.63 -12.59 13.03
C ASN A 176 4.80 -13.79 12.09
N ALA A 177 4.23 -13.73 10.88
CA ALA A 177 4.51 -14.63 9.76
C ALA A 177 4.73 -13.80 8.49
N SER A 178 5.24 -14.45 7.44
CA SER A 178 5.54 -13.78 6.17
C SER A 178 4.30 -13.45 5.34
N ASP A 179 3.19 -14.12 5.61
CA ASP A 179 1.95 -14.09 4.87
C ASP A 179 0.79 -13.50 5.70
N ASN A 180 1.10 -12.87 6.83
CA ASN A 180 0.13 -12.16 7.67
C ASN A 180 0.56 -10.72 7.93
N ILE A 181 -0.41 -9.85 8.20
CA ILE A 181 -0.15 -8.47 8.60
C ILE A 181 -1.28 -7.95 9.50
N ALA A 182 -0.92 -7.11 10.46
CA ALA A 182 -1.79 -6.19 11.17
C ALA A 182 -1.36 -4.76 10.82
N VAL A 183 -2.32 -3.95 10.36
CA VAL A 183 -2.14 -2.54 10.01
C VAL A 183 -2.80 -1.71 11.10
N VAL A 184 -2.01 -0.99 11.86
CA VAL A 184 -2.50 -0.02 12.85
C VAL A 184 -2.57 1.33 12.17
N MET A 185 -3.74 1.98 12.24
CA MET A 185 -4.03 3.26 11.62
C MET A 185 -4.33 4.29 12.72
N GLU A 186 -3.67 5.44 12.64
CA GLU A 186 -3.85 6.56 13.55
C GLU A 186 -4.65 7.66 12.82
N CYS A 187 -5.97 7.73 13.09
CA CYS A 187 -6.92 8.63 12.41
C CYS A 187 -7.64 9.61 13.38
N GLY A 188 -7.10 9.78 14.59
CA GLY A 188 -7.73 10.48 15.72
C GLY A 188 -8.08 9.52 16.84
N ASP A 189 -8.52 8.33 16.46
CA ASP A 189 -8.63 7.12 17.26
C ASP A 189 -7.65 6.06 16.69
N LEU A 190 -7.52 4.91 17.37
CA LEU A 190 -6.67 3.80 16.92
C LEU A 190 -7.52 2.73 16.27
N GLU A 191 -7.26 2.44 15.01
CA GLU A 191 -7.93 1.39 14.25
C GLU A 191 -6.94 0.30 13.84
N VAL A 192 -7.43 -0.92 13.68
CA VAL A 192 -6.63 -2.02 13.13
C VAL A 192 -7.39 -2.80 12.06
N LEU A 193 -6.66 -3.12 11.00
CA LEU A 193 -7.02 -4.09 9.96
C LEU A 193 -6.05 -5.25 10.06
N TYR A 194 -6.50 -6.49 9.96
CA TYR A 194 -5.58 -7.61 10.03
C TYR A 194 -6.08 -8.86 9.31
N GLY A 195 -5.15 -9.72 8.92
CA GLY A 195 -5.46 -11.03 8.34
C GLY A 195 -4.23 -11.74 7.80
N ALA A 196 -4.46 -12.81 7.05
CA ALA A 196 -3.40 -13.59 6.42
C ALA A 196 -3.85 -14.26 5.11
N ALA A 197 -2.86 -14.56 4.26
CA ALA A 197 -3.08 -15.30 3.02
C ALA A 197 -3.31 -16.81 3.26
N SER A 198 -2.81 -17.37 4.37
CA SER A 198 -2.98 -18.78 4.73
C SER A 198 -3.59 -18.97 6.12
N GLU A 199 -4.23 -20.12 6.33
CA GLU A 199 -4.79 -20.51 7.63
C GLU A 199 -3.71 -20.60 8.71
N ALA A 200 -2.50 -21.06 8.36
CA ALA A 200 -1.39 -21.18 9.29
C ALA A 200 -0.88 -19.80 9.72
N GLY A 201 -0.73 -18.87 8.76
CA GLY A 201 -0.40 -17.47 9.02
C GLY A 201 -1.46 -16.80 9.89
N TYR A 202 -2.75 -17.07 9.62
CA TYR A 202 -3.85 -16.53 10.40
C TYR A 202 -3.87 -17.05 11.84
N LYS A 203 -3.74 -18.37 12.04
CA LYS A 203 -3.65 -18.97 13.39
C LYS A 203 -2.54 -18.34 14.21
N LYS A 204 -1.37 -18.14 13.61
CA LYS A 204 -0.24 -17.49 14.27
C LYS A 204 -0.52 -16.03 14.61
N LEU A 205 -1.22 -15.31 13.74
CA LEU A 205 -1.64 -13.93 14.01
C LEU A 205 -2.62 -13.88 15.20
N MET A 206 -3.55 -14.84 15.27
CA MET A 206 -4.56 -14.92 16.33
C MET A 206 -3.97 -15.25 17.70
N GLU A 207 -2.79 -15.87 17.80
CA GLU A 207 -2.07 -16.02 19.09
C GLU A 207 -1.84 -14.68 19.81
N VAL A 208 -1.87 -13.57 19.07
CA VAL A 208 -1.73 -12.20 19.61
C VAL A 208 -3.04 -11.42 19.49
N MET A 209 -3.73 -11.50 18.34
CA MET A 209 -4.88 -10.64 18.04
C MET A 209 -6.20 -11.13 18.66
N GLU A 210 -6.28 -12.37 19.17
CA GLU A 210 -7.52 -12.92 19.71
C GLU A 210 -8.02 -12.11 20.92
N GLY A 211 -9.27 -11.64 20.83
CA GLY A 211 -9.91 -10.84 21.87
C GLY A 211 -9.50 -9.37 21.91
N LEU A 212 -8.66 -8.90 20.97
CA LEU A 212 -8.31 -7.49 20.85
C LEU A 212 -9.32 -6.74 19.98
N GLY A 213 -9.70 -5.56 20.44
CA GLY A 213 -10.44 -4.55 19.70
C GLY A 213 -11.95 -4.78 19.60
N GLU A 214 -12.66 -3.70 19.29
CA GLU A 214 -14.11 -3.67 19.09
C GLU A 214 -14.44 -3.45 17.61
N ALA A 215 -15.28 -4.31 17.02
CA ALA A 215 -15.61 -4.24 15.59
C ALA A 215 -16.37 -2.96 15.23
N ILE A 216 -16.08 -2.41 14.05
CA ILE A 216 -16.66 -1.19 13.47
C ILE A 216 -17.77 -1.53 12.46
#